data_AF-A0A8H5BYQ0-F1
#
_entry.id   AF-A0A8H5BYQ0-F1
#
_cell.length_a   1.000
_cell.length_b   1.000
_cell.length_c   1.000
_cell.angle_alpha   90.00
_cell.angle_beta   90.00
_cell.angle_gamma   90.00
#
_symmetry.space_group_name_H-M   'P 1'
#
loop_
_entity.id
_entity.type
_entity.pdbx_description
1 polymer ?
#
loop_
_entity_poly.entity_id
_entity_poly.type
_entity_poly.pdbx_seq_one_letter_code
_entity_poly.pdbx_strand_id
1 'polypeptide(L)'
;MTLPNSPSMRTYVSCVDIDKQPELNPNLLIHQEIQCPVQTCPGRMPSRHITHRFRKLPTLWHNLSNALAELQLKDPAALDRPTSKHRLSSSSQKTLLDLLDEKLSTISDFLEPGAEQATSTSGWPSVLLAKLHLHINETEEAEANVKNMVVSLQGLAEEISQLHPELQRELVEAISTIPPALNARQAVSAELLAATIETCLIKLSLMRARCHQTLYGFKSSNNPENTMQKALTTAYSKLRNEADDLEEEDGYLDQQLEEYENLMQLVDGSESGFGQLVEDWVYVAEGDRGMS
;
A
#
# COMPACT_ATOMS: atom_id res chain seq x y z
N MET A 1 31.10 71.73 -5.03
CA MET A 1 31.22 70.25 -4.96
C MET A 1 30.18 69.66 -5.89
N THR A 2 30.65 69.07 -6.96
CA THR A 2 29.91 68.57 -8.11
C THR A 2 29.36 67.17 -7.85
N LEU A 3 28.09 66.96 -8.23
CA LEU A 3 27.37 65.68 -8.21
C LEU A 3 28.03 64.65 -9.16
N PRO A 4 27.97 63.35 -8.86
CA PRO A 4 28.06 62.32 -9.88
C PRO A 4 26.67 61.83 -10.31
N ASN A 5 26.44 61.97 -11.61
CA ASN A 5 25.34 61.43 -12.39
C ASN A 5 25.22 59.91 -12.25
N SER A 6 24.04 59.42 -11.86
CA SER A 6 23.63 58.03 -12.05
C SER A 6 22.96 57.86 -13.43
N PRO A 7 23.33 56.84 -14.21
CA PRO A 7 22.87 56.69 -15.59
C PRO A 7 21.43 56.16 -15.66
N SER A 8 20.62 56.87 -16.44
CA SER A 8 19.30 56.44 -16.92
C SER A 8 19.42 55.12 -17.70
N MET A 9 18.85 54.04 -17.16
CA MET A 9 18.56 52.83 -17.93
C MET A 9 17.40 53.15 -18.88
N ARG A 10 17.75 53.49 -20.12
CA ARG A 10 16.80 53.50 -21.24
C ARG A 10 16.34 52.07 -21.51
N THR A 11 15.04 51.89 -21.37
CA THR A 11 14.23 50.83 -21.96
C THR A 11 14.52 50.73 -23.46
N TYR A 12 15.17 49.65 -23.89
CA TYR A 12 15.09 49.18 -25.27
C TYR A 12 13.87 48.26 -25.37
N VAL A 13 12.71 48.86 -25.67
CA VAL A 13 11.59 48.11 -26.25
C VAL A 13 11.92 47.96 -27.72
N SER A 14 12.47 46.81 -28.10
CA SER A 14 12.52 46.39 -29.50
C SER A 14 11.08 46.07 -29.91
N CYS A 15 10.49 46.96 -30.69
CA CYS A 15 9.35 46.62 -31.52
C CYS A 15 9.84 45.58 -32.54
N VAL A 16 9.58 44.31 -32.27
CA VAL A 16 9.64 43.26 -33.28
C VAL A 16 8.39 43.43 -34.13
N ASP A 17 8.60 43.67 -35.43
CA ASP A 17 7.57 43.77 -36.45
C ASP A 17 6.65 42.54 -36.40
N ILE A 18 5.43 42.75 -35.90
CA ILE A 18 4.32 41.81 -35.98
C ILE A 18 3.58 42.12 -37.29
N ASP A 19 4.23 41.86 -38.43
CA ASP A 19 3.56 41.89 -39.73
C ASP A 19 4.26 40.92 -40.68
N LYS A 20 4.06 39.63 -40.41
CA LYS A 20 4.08 38.53 -41.38
C LYS A 20 3.57 37.28 -40.68
N GLN A 21 2.26 37.11 -40.69
CA GLN A 21 1.61 35.82 -40.48
C GLN A 21 2.02 34.90 -41.64
N PRO A 22 2.70 33.76 -41.41
CA PRO A 22 2.59 32.66 -42.34
C PRO A 22 1.20 32.05 -42.13
N GLU A 23 0.41 31.94 -43.20
CA GLU A 23 -0.86 31.22 -43.20
C GLU A 23 -0.63 29.79 -42.70
N LEU A 24 -0.93 29.55 -41.42
CA LEU A 24 -0.95 28.21 -40.87
C LEU A 24 -2.24 27.53 -41.34
N ASN A 25 -2.06 26.68 -42.32
CA ASN A 25 -3.02 25.73 -42.83
C ASN A 25 -3.62 24.90 -41.65
N PRO A 26 -4.94 25.00 -41.36
CA PRO A 26 -5.55 24.35 -40.20
C PRO A 26 -5.68 22.83 -40.31
N ASN A 27 -5.25 22.21 -41.42
CA ASN A 27 -5.41 20.78 -41.68
C ASN A 27 -4.13 19.93 -41.49
N LEU A 28 -3.09 20.46 -40.84
CA LEU A 28 -1.80 19.75 -40.67
C LEU A 28 -1.38 19.49 -39.21
N LEU A 29 -2.32 19.60 -38.27
CA LEU A 29 -2.07 19.40 -36.83
C LEU A 29 -2.89 18.26 -36.22
N ILE A 30 -3.08 17.20 -37.01
CA ILE A 30 -3.54 15.89 -36.52
C ILE A 30 -2.67 14.83 -37.20
N HIS A 31 -1.43 14.67 -36.73
CA HIS A 31 -0.60 13.45 -36.79
C HIS A 31 0.84 13.84 -36.42
N GLN A 32 1.03 14.18 -35.15
CA GLN A 32 2.32 13.95 -34.52
C GLN A 32 2.03 13.35 -33.15
N GLU A 33 1.56 12.10 -33.20
CA GLU A 33 1.71 11.18 -32.09
C GLU A 33 3.21 11.11 -31.80
N ILE A 34 3.64 11.85 -30.77
CA ILE A 34 4.85 11.52 -30.05
C ILE A 34 4.52 10.19 -29.37
N GLN A 35 4.85 9.12 -30.07
CA GLN A 35 4.83 7.76 -29.58
C GLN A 35 5.97 7.63 -28.56
N CYS A 36 5.78 8.21 -27.38
CA CYS A 36 6.52 7.81 -26.20
C CYS A 36 6.01 6.41 -25.84
N PRO A 37 6.87 5.37 -25.79
CA PRO A 37 6.45 4.13 -25.19
C PRO A 37 6.21 4.40 -23.70
N VAL A 38 4.95 4.60 -23.34
CA VAL A 38 4.47 4.39 -21.97
C VAL A 38 4.60 2.90 -21.74
N GLN A 39 5.81 2.48 -21.38
CA GLN A 39 6.05 1.20 -20.80
C GLN A 39 5.34 1.25 -19.45
N THR A 40 4.13 0.69 -19.44
CA THR A 40 3.35 0.38 -18.26
C THR A 40 4.19 -0.50 -17.36
N CYS A 41 4.98 0.12 -16.48
CA CYS A 41 5.46 -0.55 -15.28
C CYS A 41 4.22 -0.83 -14.43
N PRO A 42 3.80 -2.10 -14.25
CA PRO A 42 2.70 -2.38 -13.36
C PRO A 42 3.09 -1.91 -11.97
N GLY A 43 2.18 -1.16 -11.34
CA GLY A 43 2.31 -0.67 -9.98
C GLY A 43 2.64 -1.80 -9.02
N ARG A 44 3.93 -1.97 -8.74
CA ARG A 44 4.40 -2.77 -7.61
C ARG A 44 4.30 -1.86 -6.40
N MET A 45 3.15 -1.96 -5.72
CA MET A 45 2.96 -1.50 -4.35
C MET A 45 4.23 -1.75 -3.53
N PRO A 46 4.79 -0.76 -2.81
CA PRO A 46 5.82 -1.05 -1.83
C PRO A 46 5.19 -1.89 -0.73
N SER A 47 5.53 -3.18 -0.73
CA SER A 47 5.19 -4.13 0.33
C SER A 47 5.68 -3.57 1.66
N ARG A 48 4.75 -3.09 2.50
CA ARG A 48 4.99 -2.63 3.87
C ARG A 48 5.29 -3.78 4.86
N HIS A 49 5.92 -4.87 4.40
CA HIS A 49 6.11 -6.08 5.21
C HIS A 49 7.56 -6.54 5.41
N ILE A 50 8.56 -5.70 5.14
CA ILE A 50 9.97 -6.03 5.43
C ILE A 50 10.56 -5.06 6.46
N THR A 51 9.89 -4.85 7.58
CA THR A 51 10.50 -4.22 8.77
C THR A 51 10.27 -4.99 10.06
N HIS A 52 9.50 -6.07 10.05
CA HIS A 52 9.19 -6.85 11.27
C HIS A 52 10.04 -8.11 11.49
N ARG A 53 10.93 -8.51 10.55
CA ARG A 53 11.80 -9.69 10.74
C ARG A 53 13.21 -9.41 11.25
N PHE A 54 13.69 -8.17 11.24
CA PHE A 54 15.06 -7.86 11.69
C PHE A 54 15.18 -7.44 13.17
N ARG A 55 14.06 -7.33 13.90
CA ARG A 55 14.08 -6.92 15.33
C ARG A 55 14.52 -8.03 16.31
N LYS A 56 14.68 -9.27 15.86
CA LYS A 56 15.05 -10.42 16.72
C LYS A 56 16.50 -10.91 16.56
N LEU A 57 17.24 -10.38 15.59
CA LEU A 57 18.64 -10.77 15.37
C LEU A 57 19.59 -10.28 16.49
N PRO A 58 19.44 -9.07 17.07
CA PRO A 58 20.30 -8.65 18.19
C PRO A 58 20.10 -9.50 19.45
N THR A 59 18.86 -9.92 19.71
CA THR A 59 18.53 -10.73 20.90
C THR A 59 19.04 -12.18 20.78
N LEU A 60 19.06 -12.74 19.57
CA LEU A 60 19.61 -14.08 19.35
C LEU A 60 21.14 -14.08 19.46
N TRP A 61 21.80 -13.03 19.00
CA TRP A 61 23.25 -12.88 19.16
C TRP A 61 23.65 -12.69 20.62
N HIS A 62 22.90 -11.89 21.40
CA HIS A 62 23.12 -11.77 22.84
C HIS A 62 22.85 -13.07 23.61
N ASN A 63 21.84 -13.85 23.22
CA ASN A 63 21.58 -15.14 23.88
C ASN A 63 22.66 -16.19 23.55
N LEU A 64 23.20 -16.18 22.33
CA LEU A 64 24.33 -17.05 21.96
C LEU A 64 25.63 -16.60 22.64
N SER A 65 25.89 -15.29 22.71
CA SER A 65 27.03 -14.73 23.45
C SER A 65 26.96 -15.04 24.95
N ASN A 66 25.77 -14.96 25.56
CA ASN A 66 25.57 -15.31 26.97
C ASN A 66 25.70 -16.83 27.20
N ALA A 67 25.19 -17.66 26.29
CA ALA A 67 25.37 -19.12 26.38
C ALA A 67 26.84 -19.54 26.20
N LEU A 68 27.59 -18.84 25.35
CA LEU A 68 29.02 -19.05 25.18
C LEU A 68 29.82 -18.57 26.42
N ALA A 69 29.41 -17.47 27.04
CA ALA A 69 30.00 -16.95 28.27
C ALA A 69 29.70 -17.85 29.49
N GLU A 70 28.51 -18.46 29.56
CA GLU A 70 28.14 -19.45 30.58
C GLU A 70 28.94 -20.76 30.46
N LEU A 71 29.44 -21.09 29.26
CA LEU A 71 30.31 -22.25 29.04
C LEU A 71 31.80 -21.97 29.37
N GLN A 72 32.21 -20.69 29.51
CA GLN A 72 33.60 -20.33 29.81
C GLN A 72 33.89 -19.93 31.27
N LEU A 73 32.89 -19.79 32.13
CA LEU A 73 33.10 -19.63 33.59
C LEU A 73 32.29 -20.65 34.38
N LYS A 74 32.78 -21.89 34.42
CA LYS A 74 32.38 -22.83 35.47
C LYS A 74 33.62 -23.55 35.99
N ASP A 75 34.43 -22.82 36.76
CA ASP A 75 35.40 -23.42 37.67
C ASP A 75 34.68 -24.44 38.58
N PRO A 76 35.18 -25.68 38.71
CA PRO A 76 34.48 -26.77 39.38
C PRO A 76 34.48 -26.69 40.93
N ALA A 77 34.92 -25.59 41.53
CA ALA A 77 35.25 -25.51 42.96
C ALA A 77 34.20 -24.82 43.85
N ALA A 78 33.04 -24.40 43.33
CA ALA A 78 32.05 -23.66 44.11
C ALA A 78 30.64 -24.24 43.97
N LEU A 79 30.39 -25.42 44.55
CA LEU A 79 29.03 -25.84 44.88
C LEU A 79 28.98 -26.80 46.06
N ASP A 80 29.36 -26.30 47.24
CA ASP A 80 29.16 -27.02 48.50
C ASP A 80 28.25 -26.22 49.44
N ARG A 81 26.93 -26.44 49.29
CA ARG A 81 25.94 -26.33 50.36
C ARG A 81 24.63 -27.03 49.93
N PRO A 82 24.21 -28.10 50.61
CA PRO A 82 23.00 -28.83 50.25
C PRO A 82 21.77 -28.14 50.86
N THR A 83 20.98 -27.46 50.03
CA THR A 83 19.62 -27.08 50.39
C THR A 83 18.63 -28.15 49.91
N SER A 84 18.00 -28.74 50.91
CA SER A 84 16.91 -29.71 50.91
C SER A 84 15.91 -29.69 49.74
N LYS A 85 15.61 -30.91 49.26
CA LYS A 85 14.34 -31.38 48.63
C LYS A 85 14.00 -30.85 47.24
N HIS A 86 14.84 -31.15 46.24
CA HIS A 86 14.37 -31.23 44.85
C HIS A 86 13.83 -32.63 44.56
N ARG A 87 12.49 -32.76 44.56
CA ARG A 87 11.81 -33.92 43.97
C ARG A 87 12.10 -33.88 42.46
N LEU A 88 12.83 -34.87 41.96
CA LEU A 88 12.99 -35.11 40.52
C LEU A 88 11.61 -35.20 39.88
N SER A 89 11.40 -34.53 38.75
CA SER A 89 10.15 -34.63 38.01
C SER A 89 9.95 -36.09 37.57
N SER A 90 8.71 -36.58 37.52
CA SER A 90 8.43 -37.97 37.11
C SER A 90 8.95 -38.27 35.69
N SER A 91 9.11 -37.24 34.85
CA SER A 91 9.72 -37.37 33.54
C SER A 91 11.23 -37.60 33.66
N SER A 92 11.93 -36.75 34.42
CA SER A 92 13.38 -36.90 34.61
C SER A 92 13.74 -38.20 35.33
N GLN A 93 12.88 -38.68 36.25
CA GLN A 93 13.07 -39.96 36.93
C GLN A 93 12.92 -41.16 35.98
N LYS A 94 11.95 -41.13 35.06
CA LYS A 94 11.80 -42.18 34.04
C LYS A 94 12.99 -42.20 33.09
N THR A 95 13.39 -41.04 32.58
CA THR A 95 14.57 -40.96 31.70
C THR A 95 15.83 -41.47 32.38
N LEU A 96 16.00 -41.22 33.68
CA LEU A 96 17.14 -41.71 34.45
C LEU A 96 17.09 -43.24 34.65
N LEU A 97 15.91 -43.82 34.87
CA LEU A 97 15.73 -45.27 34.96
C LEU A 97 15.99 -45.95 33.61
N ASP A 98 15.48 -45.39 32.52
CA ASP A 98 15.72 -45.90 31.16
C ASP A 98 17.23 -45.87 30.83
N LEU A 99 17.92 -44.79 31.20
CA LEU A 99 19.38 -44.67 31.05
C LEU A 99 20.11 -45.67 31.95
N LEU A 100 19.64 -45.91 33.17
CA LEU A 100 20.24 -46.87 34.09
C LEU A 100 20.11 -48.29 33.57
N ASP A 101 18.93 -48.68 33.08
CA ASP A 101 18.70 -50.01 32.49
C ASP A 101 19.53 -50.18 31.20
N GLU A 102 19.63 -49.15 30.36
CA GLU A 102 20.51 -49.16 29.18
C GLU A 102 21.99 -49.35 29.58
N LYS A 103 22.46 -48.63 30.61
CA LYS A 103 23.83 -48.73 31.11
C LYS A 103 24.11 -50.06 31.80
N LEU A 104 23.16 -50.60 32.55
CA LEU A 104 23.27 -51.92 33.17
C LEU A 104 23.24 -53.04 32.13
N SER A 105 22.41 -52.92 31.09
CA SER A 105 22.40 -53.85 29.94
C SER A 105 23.75 -53.85 29.22
N THR A 106 24.32 -52.67 28.95
CA THR A 106 25.64 -52.57 28.31
C THR A 106 26.77 -53.10 29.19
N ILE A 107 26.70 -52.92 30.51
CA ILE A 107 27.64 -53.55 31.47
C ILE A 107 27.46 -55.08 31.46
N SER A 108 26.23 -55.58 31.43
CA SER A 108 25.93 -57.01 31.36
C SER A 108 26.47 -57.61 30.06
N ASP A 109 26.20 -57.00 28.91
CA ASP A 109 26.71 -57.41 27.60
C ASP A 109 28.24 -57.31 27.51
N PHE A 110 28.85 -56.40 28.26
CA PHE A 110 30.31 -56.29 28.37
C PHE A 110 30.91 -57.44 29.18
N LEU A 111 30.24 -57.86 30.25
CA LEU A 111 30.68 -58.92 31.16
C LEU A 111 30.31 -60.33 30.72
N GLU A 112 29.38 -60.50 29.77
CA GLU A 112 28.98 -61.78 29.22
C GLU A 112 29.83 -62.12 27.99
N PRO A 113 30.92 -62.91 28.11
CA PRO A 113 31.61 -63.42 26.94
C PRO A 113 30.65 -64.34 26.19
N GLY A 114 30.47 -64.12 24.88
CA GLY A 114 29.61 -64.96 24.05
C GLY A 114 29.82 -66.44 24.37
N ALA A 115 28.72 -67.15 24.67
CA ALA A 115 28.68 -68.47 25.30
C ALA A 115 29.42 -69.61 24.56
N GLU A 116 30.10 -69.31 23.46
CA GLU A 116 30.79 -70.28 22.60
C GLU A 116 32.28 -70.48 22.95
N GLN A 117 32.89 -69.66 23.82
CA GLN A 117 34.34 -69.77 24.18
C GLN A 117 34.64 -70.11 25.65
N ALA A 118 33.63 -70.38 26.49
CA ALA A 118 33.78 -70.53 27.94
C ALA A 118 34.18 -71.94 28.44
N THR A 119 34.70 -72.84 27.60
CA THR A 119 35.11 -74.19 28.06
C THR A 119 36.56 -74.27 28.56
N SER A 120 37.34 -73.19 28.48
CA SER A 120 38.73 -73.15 28.96
C SER A 120 38.93 -71.95 29.91
N THR A 121 39.02 -72.23 31.20
CA THR A 121 39.12 -71.29 32.34
C THR A 121 40.36 -70.39 32.33
N SER A 122 41.19 -70.42 31.28
CA SER A 122 42.40 -69.62 31.11
C SER A 122 42.29 -68.48 30.08
N GLY A 123 41.18 -68.37 29.33
CA GLY A 123 41.00 -67.39 28.24
C GLY A 123 40.18 -66.14 28.58
N TRP A 124 39.58 -66.07 29.77
CA TRP A 124 38.73 -64.95 30.20
C TRP A 124 39.45 -63.59 30.27
N PRO A 125 40.71 -63.51 30.73
CA PRO A 125 41.42 -62.23 30.77
C PRO A 125 41.67 -61.64 29.37
N SER A 126 41.92 -62.48 28.35
CA SER A 126 42.29 -62.00 27.02
C SER A 126 41.11 -61.45 26.22
N VAL A 127 39.92 -62.05 26.36
CA VAL A 127 38.69 -61.59 25.67
C VAL A 127 38.21 -60.25 26.24
N LEU A 128 38.22 -60.10 27.56
CA LEU A 128 37.85 -58.84 28.22
C LEU A 128 38.86 -57.73 27.89
N LEU A 129 40.16 -58.04 27.89
CA LEU A 129 41.20 -57.09 27.48
C LEU A 129 41.03 -56.65 26.02
N ALA A 130 40.66 -57.57 25.11
CA ALA A 130 40.39 -57.22 23.72
C ALA A 130 39.17 -56.30 23.56
N LYS A 131 38.08 -56.54 24.32
CA LYS A 131 36.88 -55.68 24.31
C LYS A 131 37.14 -54.32 24.94
N LEU A 132 37.97 -54.27 25.99
CA LEU A 132 38.40 -53.03 26.63
C LEU A 132 39.28 -52.21 25.68
N HIS A 133 40.25 -52.84 25.00
CA HIS A 133 41.05 -52.16 23.96
C HIS A 133 40.20 -51.65 22.80
N LEU A 134 39.18 -52.40 22.39
CA LEU A 134 38.24 -51.96 21.35
C LEU A 134 37.47 -50.70 21.79
N HIS A 135 36.91 -50.68 23.00
CA HIS A 135 36.22 -49.49 23.49
C HIS A 135 37.16 -48.30 23.74
N ILE A 136 38.41 -48.53 24.19
CA ILE A 136 39.42 -47.46 24.27
C ILE A 136 39.62 -46.85 22.88
N ASN A 137 39.85 -47.67 21.86
CA ASN A 137 40.06 -47.18 20.50
C ASN A 137 38.83 -46.43 19.96
N GLU A 138 37.62 -46.94 20.20
CA GLU A 138 36.37 -46.25 19.82
C GLU A 138 36.22 -44.90 20.53
N THR A 139 36.57 -44.83 21.82
CA THR A 139 36.53 -43.56 22.56
C THR A 139 37.60 -42.58 22.07
N GLU A 140 38.80 -43.05 21.75
CA GLU A 140 39.86 -42.22 21.18
C GLU A 140 39.49 -41.69 19.79
N GLU A 141 38.86 -42.52 18.96
CA GLU A 141 38.35 -42.11 17.65
C GLU A 141 37.21 -41.09 17.78
N ALA A 142 36.26 -41.32 18.70
CA ALA A 142 35.19 -40.39 18.99
C ALA A 142 35.74 -39.05 19.51
N GLU A 143 36.73 -39.07 20.40
CA GLU A 143 37.41 -37.87 20.88
C GLU A 143 38.13 -37.13 19.75
N ALA A 144 38.82 -37.84 18.86
CA ALA A 144 39.49 -37.24 17.71
C ALA A 144 38.48 -36.57 16.77
N ASN A 145 37.34 -37.22 16.54
CA ASN A 145 36.26 -36.66 15.73
C ASN A 145 35.66 -35.39 16.38
N VAL A 146 35.38 -35.43 17.69
CA VAL A 146 34.90 -34.24 18.43
C VAL A 146 35.90 -33.09 18.36
N LYS A 147 37.20 -33.37 18.53
CA LYS A 147 38.26 -32.36 18.40
C LYS A 147 38.27 -31.74 16.99
N ASN A 148 38.15 -32.56 15.95
CA ASN A 148 38.09 -32.06 14.57
C ASN A 148 36.84 -31.21 14.31
N MET A 149 35.68 -31.61 14.83
CA MET A 149 34.46 -30.81 14.72
C MET A 149 34.58 -29.47 15.45
N VAL A 150 35.14 -29.45 16.66
CA VAL A 150 35.33 -28.20 17.42
C VAL A 150 36.24 -27.24 16.66
N VAL A 151 37.34 -27.74 16.08
CA VAL A 151 38.23 -26.92 15.24
C VAL A 151 37.49 -26.38 14.01
N SER A 152 36.68 -27.21 13.36
CA SER A 152 35.86 -26.77 12.21
C SER A 152 34.83 -25.71 12.60
N LEU A 153 34.15 -25.87 13.74
CA LEU A 153 33.19 -24.89 14.25
C LEU A 153 33.87 -23.58 14.62
N GLN A 154 35.07 -23.65 15.21
CA GLN A 154 35.85 -22.46 15.51
C GLN A 154 36.24 -21.72 14.22
N GLY A 155 36.68 -22.44 13.18
CA GLY A 155 36.98 -21.85 11.88
C GLY A 155 35.77 -21.14 11.28
N LEU A 156 34.60 -21.78 11.27
CA LEU A 156 33.36 -21.16 10.78
C LEU A 156 32.94 -19.94 11.62
N ALA A 157 33.12 -19.99 12.94
CA ALA A 157 32.83 -18.86 13.82
C ALA A 157 33.75 -17.66 13.53
N GLU A 158 35.03 -17.92 13.27
CA GLU A 158 36.00 -16.89 12.86
C GLU A 158 35.66 -16.31 11.49
N GLU A 159 35.30 -17.15 10.51
CA GLU A 159 34.84 -16.69 9.18
C GLU A 159 33.59 -15.80 9.28
N ILE A 160 32.60 -16.22 10.07
CA ILE A 160 31.39 -15.41 10.32
C ILE A 160 31.76 -14.08 11.00
N SER A 161 32.67 -14.13 11.97
CA SER A 161 33.14 -12.94 12.67
C SER A 161 33.87 -11.96 11.74
N GLN A 162 34.52 -12.45 10.68
CA GLN A 162 35.20 -11.62 9.68
C GLN A 162 34.24 -11.07 8.61
N LEU A 163 33.28 -11.89 8.15
CA LEU A 163 32.30 -11.49 7.14
C LEU A 163 31.26 -10.49 7.68
N HIS A 164 30.93 -10.56 8.97
CA HIS A 164 29.93 -9.69 9.58
C HIS A 164 30.25 -8.18 9.45
N PRO A 165 31.44 -7.68 9.82
CA PRO A 165 31.76 -6.26 9.66
C PRO A 165 31.81 -5.81 8.20
N GLU A 166 32.20 -6.70 7.27
CA GLU A 166 32.23 -6.38 5.84
C GLU A 166 30.81 -6.17 5.30
N LEU A 167 29.90 -7.10 5.57
CA LEU A 167 28.49 -6.97 5.22
C LEU A 167 27.84 -5.74 5.88
N GLN A 168 28.19 -5.46 7.14
CA GLN A 168 27.69 -4.28 7.83
C GLN A 168 28.18 -2.98 7.17
N ARG A 169 29.47 -2.94 6.77
CA ARG A 169 30.05 -1.80 6.06
C ARG A 169 29.36 -1.58 4.72
N GLU A 170 29.18 -2.63 3.92
CA GLU A 170 28.49 -2.55 2.62
C GLU A 170 27.03 -2.13 2.77
N LEU A 171 26.35 -2.62 3.80
CA LEU A 171 24.97 -2.22 4.06
C LEU A 171 24.87 -0.74 4.44
N VAL A 172 25.79 -0.24 5.28
CA VAL A 172 25.84 1.18 5.64
C VAL A 172 26.20 2.04 4.43
N GLU A 173 27.11 1.59 3.58
CA GLU A 173 27.45 2.25 2.31
C GLU A 173 26.24 2.29 1.36
N ALA A 174 25.52 1.18 1.19
CA ALA A 174 24.32 1.12 0.36
C ALA A 174 23.19 2.01 0.91
N ILE A 175 22.97 2.01 2.23
CA ILE A 175 21.96 2.84 2.90
C ILE A 175 22.33 4.32 2.88
N SER A 176 23.62 4.67 2.88
CA SER A 176 24.04 6.08 2.80
C SER A 176 24.04 6.62 1.38
N THR A 177 24.22 5.77 0.37
CA THR A 177 24.34 6.21 -1.03
C THR A 177 23.03 6.14 -1.82
N ILE A 178 22.26 5.06 -1.68
CA ILE A 178 21.07 4.81 -2.53
C ILE A 178 19.90 5.74 -2.19
N PRO A 179 19.48 5.91 -0.92
CA PRO A 179 18.36 6.77 -0.56
C PRO A 179 18.52 8.24 -0.97
N PRO A 180 19.66 8.93 -0.76
CA PRO A 180 19.76 10.34 -1.18
C PRO A 180 19.71 10.49 -2.71
N ALA A 181 20.31 9.56 -3.47
CA ALA A 181 20.23 9.58 -4.92
C ALA A 181 18.78 9.37 -5.42
N LEU A 182 18.06 8.43 -4.81
CA LEU A 182 16.66 8.17 -5.12
C LEU A 182 15.76 9.35 -4.71
N ASN A 183 15.98 9.94 -3.55
CA ASN A 183 15.24 11.11 -3.06
C ASN A 183 15.48 12.33 -3.95
N ALA A 184 16.72 12.57 -4.40
CA ALA A 184 17.04 13.65 -5.33
C ALA A 184 16.30 13.47 -6.66
N ARG A 185 16.28 12.25 -7.20
CA ARG A 185 15.51 11.94 -8.42
C ARG A 185 14.01 12.14 -8.23
N GLN A 186 13.47 11.72 -7.08
CA GLN A 186 12.06 11.92 -6.75
C GLN A 186 11.72 13.41 -6.63
N ALA A 187 12.57 14.21 -5.99
CA ALA A 187 12.40 15.66 -5.89
C ALA A 187 12.35 16.32 -7.27
N VAL A 188 13.32 16.04 -8.15
CA VAL A 188 13.35 16.58 -9.53
C VAL A 188 12.11 16.13 -10.32
N SER A 189 11.67 14.88 -10.16
CA SER A 189 10.45 14.40 -10.83
C SER A 189 9.19 15.11 -10.34
N ALA A 190 9.11 15.42 -9.05
CA ALA A 190 8.00 16.15 -8.46
C ALA A 190 7.98 17.60 -8.92
N GLU A 191 9.15 18.26 -9.00
CA GLU A 191 9.31 19.60 -9.56
C GLU A 191 8.91 19.67 -11.04
N LEU A 192 9.32 18.70 -11.85
CA LEU A 192 8.91 18.61 -13.26
C LEU A 192 7.39 18.46 -13.40
N LEU A 193 6.78 17.60 -12.58
CA LEU A 193 5.33 17.41 -12.57
C LEU A 193 4.63 18.71 -12.17
N ALA A 194 5.09 19.37 -11.11
CA ALA A 194 4.55 20.65 -10.66
C ALA A 194 4.62 21.72 -11.77
N ALA A 195 5.79 21.90 -12.40
CA ALA A 195 5.98 22.82 -13.52
C ALA A 195 5.08 22.47 -14.72
N THR A 196 4.84 21.18 -14.97
CA THR A 196 3.92 20.73 -16.02
C THR A 196 2.48 21.11 -15.69
N ILE A 197 2.02 20.88 -14.46
CA ILE A 197 0.69 21.27 -14.00
C ILE A 197 0.53 22.80 -14.10
N GLU A 198 1.50 23.57 -13.63
CA GLU A 198 1.49 25.02 -13.73
C GLU A 198 1.40 25.50 -15.18
N THR A 199 2.21 24.92 -16.07
CA THR A 199 2.17 25.23 -17.51
C THR A 199 0.81 24.89 -18.12
N CYS A 200 0.21 23.75 -17.75
CA CYS A 200 -1.13 23.38 -18.18
C CYS A 200 -2.19 24.37 -17.66
N LEU A 201 -2.10 24.80 -16.41
CA LEU A 201 -3.02 25.79 -15.82
C LEU A 201 -2.89 27.16 -16.50
N ILE A 202 -1.66 27.60 -16.80
CA ILE A 202 -1.40 28.82 -17.57
C ILE A 202 -1.99 28.69 -18.98
N LYS A 203 -1.83 27.54 -19.64
CA LYS A 203 -2.40 27.30 -20.97
C LYS A 203 -3.94 27.31 -20.94
N LEU A 204 -4.56 26.70 -19.93
CA LEU A 204 -6.01 26.71 -19.74
C LEU A 204 -6.55 28.12 -19.43
N SER A 205 -5.87 28.89 -18.59
CA SER A 205 -6.27 30.26 -18.28
C SER A 205 -6.17 31.16 -19.53
N LEU A 206 -5.14 30.98 -20.35
CA LEU A 206 -5.00 31.64 -21.64
C LEU A 206 -6.11 31.26 -22.62
N MET A 207 -6.42 29.95 -22.76
CA MET A 207 -7.51 29.48 -23.59
C MET A 207 -8.85 30.06 -23.14
N ARG A 208 -9.12 30.06 -21.82
CA ARG A 208 -10.31 30.68 -21.24
C ARG A 208 -10.38 32.17 -21.56
N ALA A 209 -9.29 32.91 -21.39
CA ALA A 209 -9.24 34.35 -21.71
C ALA A 209 -9.53 34.61 -23.19
N ARG A 210 -8.94 33.82 -24.10
CA ARG A 210 -9.21 33.88 -25.54
C ARG A 210 -10.66 33.58 -25.86
N CYS A 211 -11.23 32.50 -25.31
CA CYS A 211 -12.63 32.15 -25.51
C CYS A 211 -13.57 33.26 -25.00
N HIS A 212 -13.28 33.85 -23.83
CA HIS A 212 -14.05 35.00 -23.33
C HIS A 212 -13.93 36.20 -24.27
N GLN A 213 -12.74 36.50 -24.77
CA GLN A 213 -12.55 37.60 -25.73
C GLN A 213 -13.28 37.33 -27.04
N THR A 214 -13.26 36.11 -27.56
CA THR A 214 -13.96 35.76 -28.81
C THR A 214 -15.47 35.74 -28.64
N LEU A 215 -15.98 35.32 -27.48
CA LEU A 215 -17.43 35.25 -27.24
C LEU A 215 -18.02 36.59 -26.83
N TYR A 216 -17.40 37.28 -25.88
CA TYR A 216 -17.93 38.52 -25.30
C TYR A 216 -17.32 39.78 -25.90
N GLY A 217 -16.10 39.70 -26.43
CA GLY A 217 -15.40 40.82 -27.07
C GLY A 217 -15.67 40.97 -28.56
N PHE A 218 -16.41 40.03 -29.19
CA PHE A 218 -16.77 40.15 -30.61
C PHE A 218 -17.79 41.28 -30.80
N LYS A 219 -17.32 42.37 -31.39
CA LYS A 219 -18.15 43.47 -31.87
C LYS A 219 -18.38 43.25 -33.36
N SER A 220 -19.65 43.10 -33.76
CA SER A 220 -19.98 43.00 -35.18
C SER A 220 -19.54 44.28 -35.90
N SER A 221 -18.80 44.13 -37.01
CA SER A 221 -18.36 45.24 -37.87
C SER A 221 -19.51 46.16 -38.26
N ASN A 222 -20.69 45.57 -38.52
CA ASN A 222 -21.86 46.30 -39.01
C ASN A 222 -22.68 46.93 -37.87
N ASN A 223 -22.50 46.48 -36.63
CA ASN A 223 -23.22 46.98 -35.46
C ASN A 223 -22.40 46.70 -34.18
N PRO A 224 -21.50 47.62 -33.78
CA PRO A 224 -20.63 47.41 -32.62
C PRO A 224 -21.41 47.34 -31.30
N GLU A 225 -22.63 47.89 -31.28
CA GLU A 225 -23.57 47.84 -30.16
C GLU A 225 -24.19 46.45 -29.94
N ASN A 226 -24.18 45.58 -30.97
CA ASN A 226 -24.78 44.25 -30.88
C ASN A 226 -23.74 43.24 -30.38
N THR A 227 -23.43 43.34 -29.08
CA THR A 227 -22.49 42.45 -28.40
C THR A 227 -23.22 41.20 -27.92
N MET A 228 -22.53 40.04 -27.85
CA MET A 228 -23.08 38.79 -27.31
C MET A 228 -23.75 38.98 -25.93
N GLN A 229 -23.18 39.85 -25.07
CA GLN A 229 -23.78 40.21 -23.79
C GLN A 229 -25.18 40.80 -23.96
N LYS A 230 -25.38 41.69 -24.94
CA LYS A 230 -26.67 42.29 -25.25
C LYS A 230 -27.65 41.25 -25.78
N ALA A 231 -27.19 40.33 -26.63
CA ALA A 231 -28.01 39.21 -27.10
C ALA A 231 -28.48 38.32 -25.95
N LEU A 232 -27.59 38.01 -24.99
CA LEU A 232 -27.93 37.23 -23.79
C LEU A 232 -28.90 37.98 -22.87
N THR A 233 -28.71 39.28 -22.63
CA THR A 233 -29.65 40.06 -21.82
C THR A 233 -31.03 40.16 -22.47
N THR A 234 -31.09 40.32 -23.80
CA THR A 234 -32.36 40.34 -24.55
C THR A 234 -33.05 38.99 -24.52
N ALA A 235 -32.30 37.89 -24.68
CA ALA A 235 -32.86 36.55 -24.56
C ALA A 235 -33.38 36.27 -23.14
N TYR A 236 -32.64 36.69 -22.12
CA TYR A 236 -33.05 36.56 -20.72
C TYR A 236 -34.30 37.38 -20.41
N SER A 237 -34.36 38.64 -20.83
CA SER A 237 -35.56 39.47 -20.64
C SER A 237 -36.76 38.90 -21.40
N LYS A 238 -36.55 38.33 -22.59
CA LYS A 238 -37.61 37.68 -23.35
C LYS A 238 -38.15 36.45 -22.61
N LEU A 239 -37.27 35.57 -22.13
CA LEU A 239 -37.66 34.40 -21.34
C LEU A 239 -38.35 34.80 -20.02
N ARG A 240 -37.92 35.91 -19.42
CA ARG A 240 -38.56 36.43 -18.19
C ARG A 240 -39.97 36.92 -18.47
N ASN A 241 -40.15 37.71 -19.54
CA ASN A 241 -41.47 38.17 -19.95
C ASN A 241 -42.38 36.99 -20.30
N GLU A 242 -41.88 36.00 -21.07
CA GLU A 242 -42.66 34.79 -21.38
C GLU A 242 -43.05 34.00 -20.10
N ALA A 243 -42.19 33.97 -19.09
CA ALA A 243 -42.52 33.34 -17.82
C ALA A 243 -43.58 34.13 -17.02
N ASP A 244 -43.49 35.46 -17.00
CA ASP A 244 -44.47 36.32 -16.35
C ASP A 244 -45.83 36.26 -17.09
N ASP A 245 -45.83 36.19 -18.43
CA ASP A 245 -47.04 36.02 -19.26
C ASP A 245 -47.74 34.66 -18.98
N LEU A 246 -46.96 33.59 -18.84
CA LEU A 246 -47.49 32.26 -18.48
C LEU A 246 -48.07 32.23 -17.06
N GLU A 247 -47.48 32.95 -16.12
CA GLU A 247 -48.00 33.07 -14.74
C GLU A 247 -49.34 33.82 -14.72
N GLU A 248 -49.50 34.84 -15.55
CA GLU A 248 -50.78 35.54 -15.73
C GLU A 248 -51.84 34.63 -16.37
N GLU A 249 -51.47 33.86 -17.40
CA GLU A 249 -52.37 32.90 -18.04
C GLU A 249 -52.82 31.80 -17.08
N ASP A 250 -51.89 31.25 -16.29
CA ASP A 250 -52.20 30.22 -15.27
C ASP A 250 -53.18 30.76 -14.22
N GLY A 251 -52.94 31.99 -13.72
CA GLY A 251 -53.85 32.65 -12.78
C GLY A 251 -55.23 32.94 -13.37
N TYR A 252 -55.31 33.23 -14.67
CA TYR A 252 -56.59 33.39 -15.37
C TYR A 252 -57.34 32.06 -15.52
N LEU A 253 -56.64 30.98 -15.85
CA LEU A 253 -57.21 29.64 -15.95
C LEU A 253 -57.70 29.12 -14.60
N ASP A 254 -56.94 29.37 -13.51
CA ASP A 254 -57.34 29.04 -12.15
C ASP A 254 -58.65 29.75 -11.75
N GLN A 255 -58.81 31.03 -12.10
CA GLN A 255 -60.06 31.76 -11.88
C GLN A 255 -61.23 31.14 -12.68
N GLN A 256 -61.01 30.78 -13.94
CA GLN A 256 -62.04 30.10 -14.73
C GLN A 256 -62.42 28.75 -14.10
N LEU A 257 -61.44 27.98 -13.65
CA LEU A 257 -61.66 26.70 -12.97
C LEU A 257 -62.47 26.89 -11.69
N GLU A 258 -62.16 27.91 -10.90
CA GLU A 258 -62.92 28.27 -9.69
C GLU A 258 -64.38 28.66 -10.03
N GLU A 259 -64.59 29.44 -11.10
CA GLU A 259 -65.95 29.76 -11.58
C GLU A 259 -66.72 28.51 -12.03
N TYR A 260 -66.07 27.60 -12.75
CA TYR A 260 -66.68 26.34 -13.16
C TYR A 260 -66.97 25.42 -11.96
N GLU A 261 -66.06 25.34 -11.00
CA GLU A 261 -66.25 24.57 -9.76
C GLU A 261 -67.41 25.15 -8.94
N ASN A 262 -67.50 26.48 -8.84
CA ASN A 262 -68.62 27.17 -8.19
C ASN A 262 -69.97 26.92 -8.91
N LEU A 263 -69.98 26.98 -10.24
CA LEU A 263 -71.17 26.67 -11.04
C LEU A 263 -71.57 25.20 -10.84
N MET A 264 -70.58 24.30 -10.84
CA MET A 264 -70.78 22.87 -10.62
C MET A 264 -71.32 22.63 -9.21
N GLN A 265 -70.79 23.30 -8.18
CA GLN A 265 -71.28 23.22 -6.81
C GLN A 265 -72.70 23.77 -6.65
N LEU A 266 -73.09 24.79 -7.44
CA LEU A 266 -74.46 25.31 -7.46
C LEU A 266 -75.43 24.34 -8.14
N VAL A 267 -75.04 23.77 -9.28
CA VAL A 267 -75.80 22.70 -9.96
C VAL A 267 -75.88 21.47 -9.07
N ASP A 268 -74.79 21.16 -8.37
CA ASP A 268 -74.64 20.09 -7.38
C ASP A 268 -75.15 20.44 -5.98
N GLY A 269 -75.88 21.56 -5.82
CA GLY A 269 -76.46 21.97 -4.54
C GLY A 269 -77.10 20.78 -3.83
N SER A 270 -77.01 20.72 -2.50
CA SER A 270 -77.05 19.52 -1.61
C SER A 270 -78.01 18.33 -1.89
N GLU A 271 -78.90 18.44 -2.87
CA GLU A 271 -79.80 17.42 -3.43
C GLU A 271 -79.77 17.39 -4.99
N SER A 272 -78.62 17.50 -5.65
CA SER A 272 -78.61 17.46 -7.13
C SER A 272 -78.76 16.04 -7.68
N GLY A 273 -79.66 15.92 -8.65
CA GLY A 273 -79.91 14.67 -9.37
C GLY A 273 -78.81 14.27 -10.36
N PHE A 274 -77.76 15.08 -10.59
CA PHE A 274 -76.69 14.71 -11.51
C PHE A 274 -75.73 13.70 -10.86
N GLY A 275 -75.34 13.93 -9.60
CA GLY A 275 -74.65 12.92 -8.80
C GLY A 275 -75.46 11.62 -8.73
N GLN A 276 -76.77 11.74 -8.52
CA GLN A 276 -77.68 10.59 -8.50
C GLN A 276 -77.81 9.89 -9.86
N LEU A 277 -77.80 10.62 -10.98
CA LEU A 277 -77.77 10.06 -12.33
C LEU A 277 -76.45 9.34 -12.62
N VAL A 278 -75.31 9.89 -12.18
CA VAL A 278 -74.00 9.24 -12.31
C VAL A 278 -73.96 7.98 -11.45
N GLU A 279 -74.44 8.04 -10.20
CA GLU A 279 -74.58 6.87 -9.32
C GLU A 279 -75.52 5.81 -9.92
N ASP A 280 -76.68 6.20 -10.44
CA ASP A 280 -77.63 5.31 -11.12
C ASP A 280 -77.00 4.70 -12.38
N TRP A 281 -76.26 5.48 -13.16
CA TRP A 281 -75.60 4.99 -14.37
C TRP A 281 -74.47 4.02 -14.05
N VAL A 282 -73.70 4.27 -12.98
CA VAL A 282 -72.70 3.32 -12.46
C VAL A 282 -73.37 2.04 -11.99
N TYR A 283 -74.48 2.15 -11.24
CA TYR A 283 -75.25 0.98 -10.79
C TYR A 283 -75.80 0.15 -11.94
N VAL A 284 -76.31 0.77 -13.00
CA VAL A 284 -76.79 0.06 -14.19
C VAL A 284 -75.62 -0.59 -14.93
N ALA A 285 -74.51 0.13 -15.13
CA ALA A 285 -73.34 -0.39 -15.84
C ALA A 285 -72.61 -1.52 -15.10
N GLU A 286 -72.68 -1.55 -13.77
CA GLU A 286 -72.16 -2.63 -12.93
C GLU A 286 -73.16 -3.78 -12.77
N GLY A 287 -74.46 -3.48 -12.69
CA GLY A 287 -75.54 -4.47 -12.70
C GLY A 287 -75.59 -5.30 -13.98
N ASP A 288 -75.38 -4.66 -15.14
CA ASP A 288 -75.28 -5.37 -16.43
C ASP A 288 -74.04 -6.26 -16.54
N ARG A 289 -73.02 -6.03 -15.69
CA ARG A 289 -71.78 -6.82 -15.67
C ARG A 289 -71.83 -8.05 -14.74
N GLY A 290 -72.84 -8.12 -13.86
CA GLY A 290 -73.06 -9.24 -12.94
C GLY A 290 -74.05 -10.30 -13.42
N MET A 291 -74.68 -10.11 -14.60
CA MET A 291 -75.64 -11.04 -15.20
C MET A 291 -75.11 -11.79 -16.44
N SER A 292 -73.80 -11.76 -16.68
CA SER A 292 -73.13 -12.63 -17.66
C SER A 292 -72.35 -13.76 -16.99
#